data_AF-U7DBZ3-F1
#
_entry.id   AF-U7DBZ3-F1
#
_cell.length_a   1.000
_cell.length_b   1.000
_cell.length_c   1.000
_cell.angle_alpha   90.00
_cell.angle_beta   90.00
_cell.angle_gamma   90.00
#
_symmetry.space_group_name_H-M   'P 1'
#
loop_
_entity.id
_entity.type
_entity.pdbx_description
1 polymer ?
#
loop_
_entity_poly.entity_id
_entity_poly.type
_entity_poly.pdbx_seq_one_letter_code
_entity_poly.pdbx_strand_id
1 'polypeptide(L)'
;MGYFLYIFFMVLKRLEYGKSLFSFDPGDSSSVRKNIAVISTNTYFENSLRFYTENRYWVANYTSVKDIKRKYFDFFIIYRDESMNKESIQKSVSYIAKKYDKPVFIIDSGDELNSLVSLYSTVYIIKKPVDIPYLIHDMEIIGKKMYDADCSRIIEGTLSIESCDENG
;
A
#
# COMPACT_ATOMS: atom_id res chain seq x y z
N MET A 1 -1.35 -11.24 -36.71
CA MET A 1 -2.53 -10.43 -36.30
C MET A 1 -2.69 -10.30 -34.78
N GLY A 2 -2.44 -11.32 -33.95
CA GLY A 2 -2.67 -11.25 -32.50
C GLY A 2 -1.76 -10.30 -31.68
N TYR A 3 -0.51 -10.08 -32.11
CA TYR A 3 0.45 -9.25 -31.35
C TYR A 3 0.10 -7.75 -31.35
N PHE A 4 -0.51 -7.27 -32.44
CA PHE A 4 -0.92 -5.88 -32.58
C PHE A 4 -2.07 -5.52 -31.64
N LEU A 5 -3.05 -6.42 -31.49
CA LEU A 5 -4.16 -6.25 -30.55
C LEU A 5 -3.68 -6.18 -29.10
N TYR A 6 -2.71 -7.03 -28.72
CA TYR A 6 -2.16 -7.03 -27.36
C TYR A 6 -1.45 -5.71 -27.03
N ILE A 7 -0.61 -5.21 -27.94
CA ILE A 7 0.06 -3.91 -27.77
C ILE A 7 -0.97 -2.77 -27.70
N PHE A 8 -2.00 -2.82 -28.54
CA PHE A 8 -3.05 -1.80 -28.56
C PHE A 8 -3.84 -1.75 -27.23
N PHE A 9 -4.22 -2.91 -26.68
CA PHE A 9 -4.87 -2.98 -25.36
C PHE A 9 -3.96 -2.52 -24.21
N MET A 10 -2.66 -2.85 -24.27
CA MET A 10 -1.65 -2.34 -23.32
C MET A 10 -1.55 -0.81 -23.35
N VAL A 11 -1.57 -0.21 -24.56
CA VAL A 11 -1.51 1.25 -24.74
C VAL A 11 -2.81 1.92 -24.29
N LEU A 12 -3.97 1.35 -24.61
CA LEU A 12 -5.26 1.88 -24.16
C LEU A 12 -5.39 1.85 -22.64
N LYS A 13 -5.00 0.74 -22.00
CA LYS A 13 -4.93 0.68 -20.53
C LYS A 13 -4.04 1.79 -19.99
N ARG A 14 -2.81 1.94 -20.51
CA ARG A 14 -1.90 3.03 -20.08
C ARG A 14 -2.47 4.43 -20.29
N LEU A 15 -3.24 4.67 -21.35
CA LEU A 15 -3.90 5.95 -21.61
C LEU A 15 -5.08 6.21 -20.66
N GLU A 16 -5.84 5.17 -20.32
CA GLU A 16 -6.91 5.23 -19.33
C GLU A 16 -6.34 5.53 -17.93
N TYR A 17 -5.20 4.90 -17.59
CA TYR A 17 -4.45 5.23 -16.37
C TYR A 17 -3.85 6.64 -16.39
N GLY A 18 -3.30 7.08 -17.52
CA GLY A 18 -2.83 8.46 -17.69
C GLY A 18 -3.95 9.48 -17.49
N LYS A 19 -5.16 9.20 -18.00
CA LYS A 19 -6.33 10.06 -17.77
C LYS A 19 -6.80 10.04 -16.32
N SER A 20 -6.76 8.89 -15.63
CA SER A 20 -7.08 8.84 -14.20
C SER A 20 -6.12 9.71 -13.39
N LEU A 21 -4.81 9.65 -13.71
CA LEU A 21 -3.74 10.52 -13.18
C LEU A 21 -4.00 12.02 -13.36
N PHE A 22 -4.66 12.44 -14.44
CA PHE A 22 -5.02 13.85 -14.70
C PHE A 22 -6.40 14.26 -14.16
N SER A 23 -7.28 13.31 -13.82
CA SER A 23 -8.54 13.57 -13.12
C SER A 23 -8.41 13.51 -11.60
N PHE A 24 -7.20 13.35 -11.06
CA PHE A 24 -6.95 13.58 -9.64
C PHE A 24 -7.02 15.07 -9.39
N ASP A 25 -8.14 15.49 -8.83
CA ASP A 25 -8.35 16.84 -8.32
C ASP A 25 -7.31 17.09 -7.21
N PRO A 26 -6.31 17.96 -7.42
CA PRO A 26 -5.34 18.30 -6.37
C PRO A 26 -5.97 19.11 -5.23
N GLY A 27 -7.28 19.36 -5.31
CA GLY A 27 -8.07 20.16 -4.37
C GLY A 27 -8.93 19.37 -3.38
N ASP A 28 -8.87 18.03 -3.35
CA ASP A 28 -9.65 17.30 -2.33
C ASP A 28 -9.04 17.51 -0.94
N SER A 29 -9.81 18.18 -0.10
CA SER A 29 -9.39 19.02 1.03
C SER A 29 -9.12 18.26 2.33
N SER A 30 -8.78 16.96 2.28
CA SER A 30 -8.33 16.24 3.47
C SER A 30 -6.87 16.60 3.76
N SER A 31 -6.65 17.67 4.53
CA SER A 31 -5.35 18.29 4.84
C SER A 31 -4.35 17.41 5.63
N VAL A 32 -4.67 16.14 5.88
CA VAL A 32 -3.82 15.21 6.63
C VAL A 32 -3.08 14.28 5.68
N ARG A 33 -1.77 14.53 5.51
CA ARG A 33 -0.88 13.61 4.78
C ARG A 33 -0.87 12.24 5.47
N LYS A 34 -1.13 11.18 4.70
CA LYS A 34 -1.12 9.79 5.19
C LYS A 34 0.31 9.30 5.44
N ASN A 35 0.51 8.36 6.36
CA ASN A 35 1.82 7.86 6.77
C ASN A 35 2.08 6.46 6.18
N ILE A 36 3.21 6.30 5.49
CA ILE A 36 3.67 5.03 4.93
C ILE A 36 4.93 4.58 5.70
N ALA A 37 4.90 3.37 6.26
CA ALA A 37 6.09 2.69 6.75
C ALA A 37 6.66 1.78 5.66
N VAL A 38 7.89 2.05 5.23
CA VAL A 38 8.64 1.18 4.32
C VAL A 38 9.63 0.36 5.14
N ILE A 39 9.60 -0.96 4.96
CA ILE A 39 10.58 -1.90 5.52
C ILE A 39 11.42 -2.40 4.36
N SER A 40 12.64 -1.86 4.22
CA SER A 40 13.52 -2.10 3.08
C SER A 40 14.92 -1.58 3.34
N THR A 41 15.94 -2.26 2.81
CA THR A 41 17.29 -1.67 2.65
C THR A 41 17.50 -1.02 1.28
N ASN A 42 16.52 -1.11 0.37
CA ASN A 42 16.60 -0.58 -0.98
C ASN A 42 16.30 0.93 -1.04
N THR A 43 17.37 1.74 -1.10
CA THR A 43 17.30 3.21 -1.17
C THR A 43 16.71 3.73 -2.49
N TYR A 44 16.87 3.02 -3.60
CA TYR A 44 16.31 3.42 -4.89
C TYR A 44 14.78 3.39 -4.87
N PHE A 45 14.20 2.31 -4.35
CA PHE A 45 12.77 2.19 -4.16
C PHE A 45 12.24 3.27 -3.21
N GLU A 46 12.92 3.50 -2.08
CA GLU A 46 12.53 4.54 -1.12
C GLU A 46 12.48 5.93 -1.77
N ASN A 47 13.56 6.33 -2.46
CA ASN A 47 13.64 7.64 -3.09
C ASN A 47 12.60 7.80 -4.20
N SER A 48 12.36 6.74 -4.97
CA SER A 48 11.33 6.74 -6.01
C SER A 48 9.94 6.90 -5.39
N LEU A 49 9.64 6.16 -4.32
CA LEU A 49 8.37 6.29 -3.61
C LEU A 49 8.19 7.71 -3.08
N ARG A 50 9.19 8.27 -2.40
CA ARG A 50 9.17 9.65 -1.88
C ARG A 50 8.85 10.66 -2.97
N PHE A 51 9.50 10.55 -4.14
CA PHE A 51 9.27 11.43 -5.27
C PHE A 51 7.82 11.44 -5.75
N TYR A 52 7.20 10.27 -5.92
CA TYR A 52 5.80 10.18 -6.36
C TYR A 52 4.78 10.53 -5.26
N THR A 53 5.19 10.51 -3.99
CA THR A 53 4.30 10.73 -2.84
C THR A 53 4.48 12.08 -2.13
N GLU A 54 5.41 12.94 -2.58
CA GLU A 54 5.92 14.11 -1.83
C GLU A 54 4.82 15.00 -1.20
N ASN A 55 3.71 15.19 -1.92
CA ASN A 55 2.62 16.06 -1.48
C ASN A 55 1.52 15.35 -0.69
N ARG A 56 1.45 14.02 -0.74
CA ARG A 56 0.33 13.21 -0.23
C ARG A 56 0.68 12.35 0.98
N TYR A 57 1.94 11.92 1.09
CA TYR A 57 2.34 10.97 2.13
C TYR A 57 3.63 11.36 2.86
N TRP A 58 3.69 10.99 4.12
CA TRP A 58 4.93 10.89 4.89
C TRP A 58 5.49 9.49 4.78
N VAL A 59 6.62 9.35 4.10
CA VAL A 59 7.33 8.08 3.99
C VAL A 59 8.38 7.98 5.10
N ALA A 60 8.32 6.93 5.91
CA ALA A 60 9.34 6.58 6.89
C ALA A 60 9.94 5.22 6.53
N ASN A 61 11.26 5.16 6.35
CA ASN A 61 11.97 3.93 6.03
C ASN A 61 12.57 3.28 7.29
N TYR A 62 12.53 1.95 7.34
CA TYR A 62 12.99 1.10 8.42
C TYR A 62 13.72 -0.11 7.83
N THR A 63 14.79 -0.56 8.49
CA THR A 63 15.45 -1.82 8.14
C THR A 63 14.74 -3.02 8.75
N SER A 64 14.09 -2.84 9.91
CA SER A 64 13.31 -3.87 10.57
C SER A 64 12.01 -3.33 11.18
N VAL A 65 10.98 -4.17 11.26
CA VAL A 65 9.73 -3.85 11.98
C VAL A 65 9.96 -3.52 13.46
N LYS A 66 11.07 -3.99 14.03
CA LYS A 66 11.45 -3.71 15.43
C LYS A 66 11.83 -2.24 15.65
N ASP A 67 12.26 -1.54 14.61
CA ASP A 67 12.72 -0.16 14.68
C ASP A 67 11.54 0.84 14.59
N ILE A 68 10.33 0.34 14.35
CA ILE A 68 9.12 1.15 14.21
C ILE A 68 8.69 1.65 15.60
N LYS A 69 9.09 2.90 15.90
CA LYS A 69 8.73 3.61 17.14
C LYS A 69 7.41 4.38 17.06
N ARG A 70 6.98 4.78 15.85
CA ARG A 70 5.75 5.54 15.64
C ARG A 70 4.53 4.63 15.70
N LYS A 71 3.42 5.13 16.26
CA LYS A 71 2.18 4.37 16.43
C LYS A 71 1.22 4.46 15.24
N TYR A 72 1.31 5.52 14.44
CA TYR A 72 0.32 5.81 13.41
C TYR A 72 0.91 5.69 12.01
N PHE A 73 0.54 4.62 11.32
CA PHE A 73 0.78 4.40 9.90
C PHE A 73 -0.53 4.00 9.25
N ASP A 74 -0.77 4.51 8.06
CA ASP A 74 -1.93 4.14 7.23
C ASP A 74 -1.61 2.91 6.39
N PHE A 75 -0.35 2.78 5.97
CA PHE A 75 0.10 1.70 5.11
C PHE A 75 1.48 1.20 5.51
N PHE A 76 1.69 -0.10 5.33
CA PHE A 76 3.00 -0.74 5.44
C PHE A 76 3.41 -1.31 4.10
N ILE A 77 4.67 -1.10 3.73
CA ILE A 77 5.28 -1.68 2.53
C ILE A 77 6.51 -2.48 2.97
N ILE A 78 6.54 -3.76 2.64
CA ILE A 78 7.73 -4.61 2.79
C ILE A 78 8.30 -4.80 1.39
N TYR A 79 9.39 -4.11 1.09
CA TYR A 79 10.11 -4.32 -0.16
C TYR A 79 11.17 -5.39 0.05
N ARG A 80 10.93 -6.60 -0.46
CA ARG A 80 11.87 -7.71 -0.26
C ARG A 80 13.18 -7.43 -0.97
N ASP A 81 14.27 -7.28 -0.24
CA ASP A 81 15.62 -7.28 -0.80
C ASP A 81 16.31 -8.63 -0.61
N GLU A 82 17.55 -8.75 -1.09
CA GLU A 82 18.34 -9.99 -1.01
C GLU A 82 18.68 -10.39 0.43
N SER A 83 18.63 -9.45 1.38
CA SER A 83 18.88 -9.71 2.80
C SER A 83 17.66 -10.29 3.52
N MET A 84 16.46 -10.16 2.92
CA MET A 84 15.21 -10.62 3.50
C MET A 84 14.83 -12.04 3.02
N ASN A 85 14.90 -13.00 3.93
CA ASN A 85 14.35 -14.33 3.71
C ASN A 85 12.84 -14.40 4.01
N LYS A 86 12.21 -15.48 3.55
CA LYS A 86 10.78 -15.76 3.75
C LYS A 86 10.36 -15.63 5.22
N GLU A 87 11.10 -16.25 6.13
CA GLU A 87 10.77 -16.29 7.55
C GLU A 87 10.78 -14.88 8.19
N SER A 88 11.74 -14.03 7.80
CA SER A 88 11.84 -12.65 8.24
C SER A 88 10.63 -11.82 7.80
N ILE A 89 10.16 -12.03 6.57
CA ILE A 89 8.95 -11.36 6.05
C ILE A 89 7.71 -11.86 6.77
N GLN A 90 7.56 -13.17 6.98
CA GLN A 90 6.44 -13.74 7.73
C GLN A 90 6.37 -13.19 9.16
N LYS A 91 7.52 -13.08 9.84
CA LYS A 91 7.63 -12.45 11.17
C LYS A 91 7.24 -10.98 11.13
N SER A 92 7.67 -10.24 10.10
CA SER A 92 7.36 -8.83 9.92
C SER A 92 5.86 -8.60 9.69
N VAL A 93 5.25 -9.39 8.80
CA VAL A 93 3.81 -9.38 8.53
C VAL A 93 3.01 -9.72 9.79
N SER A 94 3.38 -10.78 10.52
CA SER A 94 2.68 -11.15 11.75
C SER A 94 2.76 -10.05 12.81
N TYR A 95 3.92 -9.40 12.93
CA TYR A 95 4.09 -8.27 13.84
C TYR A 95 3.18 -7.10 13.46
N ILE A 96 3.15 -6.73 12.18
CA ILE A 96 2.34 -5.61 11.70
C ILE A 96 0.84 -5.91 11.85
N ALA A 97 0.40 -7.08 11.42
CA ALA A 97 -1.00 -7.50 11.51
C ALA A 97 -1.51 -7.50 12.95
N LYS A 98 -0.71 -7.98 13.92
CA LYS A 98 -1.11 -8.00 15.34
C LYS A 98 -1.15 -6.61 15.99
N LYS A 99 -0.29 -5.69 15.55
CA LYS A 99 -0.07 -4.42 16.26
C LYS A 99 -0.83 -3.24 15.66
N TYR A 100 -0.96 -3.19 14.34
CA TYR A 100 -1.50 -2.02 13.65
C TYR A 100 -2.85 -2.26 12.98
N ASP A 101 -3.15 -3.50 12.60
CA ASP A 101 -4.35 -3.85 11.80
C ASP A 101 -4.52 -2.93 10.58
N LYS A 102 -3.45 -2.79 9.79
CA LYS A 102 -3.37 -1.93 8.61
C LYS A 102 -2.93 -2.71 7.37
N PRO A 103 -3.24 -2.21 6.17
CA PRO A 103 -2.78 -2.82 4.92
C PRO A 103 -1.26 -3.00 4.88
N VAL A 104 -0.82 -4.18 4.45
CA VAL A 104 0.58 -4.54 4.26
C VAL A 104 0.81 -4.95 2.81
N PHE A 105 1.60 -4.19 2.09
CA PHE A 105 2.00 -4.44 0.71
C PHE A 105 3.38 -5.08 0.67
N ILE A 106 3.46 -6.31 0.18
CA ILE A 106 4.71 -7.04 0.03
C ILE A 106 5.13 -6.98 -1.43
N ILE A 107 6.27 -6.35 -1.70
CA ILE A 107 6.83 -6.27 -3.04
C ILE A 107 7.87 -7.38 -3.20
N ASP A 108 7.51 -8.45 -3.92
CA ASP A 108 8.31 -9.66 -4.07
C ASP A 108 8.32 -10.16 -5.52
N SER A 109 9.41 -10.80 -5.95
CA SER A 109 9.47 -11.53 -7.22
C SER A 109 8.93 -12.97 -7.08
N GLY A 110 9.05 -13.57 -5.89
CA GLY A 110 8.71 -14.97 -5.62
C GLY A 110 7.23 -15.24 -5.34
N ASP A 111 6.81 -16.50 -5.45
CA ASP A 111 5.45 -16.97 -5.11
C ASP A 111 5.37 -17.57 -3.70
N GLU A 112 6.51 -17.73 -3.03
CA GLU A 112 6.60 -18.44 -1.75
C GLU A 112 5.89 -17.74 -0.58
N LEU A 113 5.51 -16.47 -0.78
CA LEU A 113 4.77 -15.64 0.16
C LEU A 113 3.26 -15.63 -0.10
N ASN A 114 2.77 -16.23 -1.19
CA ASN A 114 1.35 -16.19 -1.57
C ASN A 114 0.43 -16.78 -0.48
N SER A 115 0.93 -17.71 0.33
CA SER A 115 0.20 -18.25 1.48
C SER A 115 -0.10 -17.21 2.56
N LEU A 116 0.56 -16.04 2.57
CA LEU A 116 0.27 -14.96 3.52
C LEU A 116 -1.04 -14.24 3.22
N VAL A 117 -1.43 -14.16 1.94
CA VAL A 117 -2.68 -13.49 1.52
C VAL A 117 -3.90 -14.26 2.04
N SER A 118 -3.81 -15.58 2.16
CA SER A 118 -4.89 -16.40 2.75
C SER A 118 -4.89 -16.37 4.28
N LEU A 119 -3.78 -16.00 4.93
CA LEU A 119 -3.67 -15.94 6.39
C LEU A 119 -4.07 -14.58 6.95
N TYR A 120 -3.87 -13.50 6.18
CA TYR A 120 -4.11 -12.13 6.63
C TYR A 120 -4.89 -11.37 5.55
N SER A 121 -6.10 -10.93 5.87
CA SER A 121 -6.97 -10.16 4.95
C SER A 121 -6.41 -8.78 4.59
N THR A 122 -5.43 -8.29 5.35
CA THR A 122 -4.78 -6.99 5.13
C THR A 122 -3.49 -7.10 4.32
N VAL A 123 -3.10 -8.30 3.87
CA VAL A 123 -1.84 -8.52 3.15
C VAL A 123 -2.07 -8.61 1.64
N TYR A 124 -1.29 -7.83 0.91
CA TYR A 124 -1.33 -7.74 -0.55
C TYR A 124 0.08 -7.97 -1.10
N ILE A 125 0.21 -8.81 -2.14
CA ILE A 125 1.49 -9.09 -2.77
C ILE A 125 1.53 -8.44 -4.15
N ILE A 126 2.57 -7.65 -4.39
CA ILE A 126 2.82 -6.95 -5.64
C ILE A 126 4.09 -7.52 -6.26
N LYS A 127 3.99 -7.98 -7.51
CA LYS A 127 5.12 -8.55 -8.22
C LYS A 127 6.12 -7.48 -8.67
N LYS A 128 7.40 -7.79 -8.56
CA LYS A 128 8.46 -6.99 -9.20
C LYS A 128 8.50 -7.24 -10.72
N PRO A 129 8.91 -6.24 -11.53
CA PRO A 129 9.19 -4.85 -11.15
C PRO A 129 7.91 -4.09 -10.77
N VAL A 130 8.00 -3.23 -9.77
CA VAL A 130 6.86 -2.44 -9.29
C VAL A 130 6.79 -1.10 -10.02
N ASP A 131 5.59 -0.75 -10.47
CA ASP A 131 5.27 0.58 -11.00
C ASP A 131 4.72 1.45 -9.85
N ILE A 132 5.49 2.45 -9.42
CA ILE A 132 5.21 3.23 -8.20
C ILE A 132 3.86 3.98 -8.29
N PRO A 133 3.53 4.69 -9.38
CA PRO A 133 2.19 5.22 -9.60
C PRO A 133 1.05 4.22 -9.36
N TYR A 134 1.18 2.97 -9.84
CA TYR A 134 0.14 1.95 -9.65
C TYR A 134 0.08 1.45 -8.22
N LEU A 135 1.24 1.26 -7.58
CA LEU A 135 1.29 0.94 -6.15
C LEU A 135 0.53 2.00 -5.33
N ILE A 136 0.76 3.29 -5.58
CA ILE A 136 0.07 4.37 -4.85
C ILE A 136 -1.43 4.31 -5.10
N HIS A 137 -1.85 4.13 -6.35
CA HIS A 137 -3.26 4.00 -6.70
C HIS A 137 -3.93 2.81 -6.00
N ASP A 138 -3.30 1.64 -6.00
CA ASP A 138 -3.84 0.44 -5.33
C ASP A 138 -3.90 0.64 -3.81
N MET A 139 -2.91 1.32 -3.22
CA MET A 139 -2.93 1.70 -1.81
C MET A 139 -4.12 2.61 -1.48
N GLU A 140 -4.44 3.59 -2.33
CA GLU A 140 -5.58 4.49 -2.15
C GLU A 140 -6.92 3.74 -2.22
N ILE A 141 -7.08 2.85 -3.20
CA ILE A 141 -8.29 2.03 -3.34
C ILE A 141 -8.49 1.11 -2.13
N ILE A 142 -7.43 0.43 -1.69
CA ILE A 142 -7.49 -0.49 -0.54
C ILE A 142 -7.74 0.29 0.74
N GLY A 143 -7.06 1.43 0.93
CA GLY A 143 -7.28 2.30 2.07
C GLY A 143 -8.72 2.78 2.17
N LYS A 144 -9.32 3.19 1.05
CA LYS A 144 -10.74 3.59 0.99
C LYS A 144 -11.67 2.42 1.35
N LYS A 145 -11.46 1.25 0.74
CA LYS A 145 -12.28 0.05 1.05
C LYS A 145 -12.23 -0.36 2.52
N MET A 146 -11.06 -0.26 3.15
CA MET A 146 -10.93 -0.57 4.58
C MET A 146 -11.62 0.47 5.46
N TYR A 147 -11.50 1.76 5.13
CA TYR A 147 -12.24 2.82 5.82
C TYR A 147 -13.77 2.61 5.72
N ASP A 148 -14.28 2.37 4.51
CA ASP A 148 -15.71 2.15 4.28
C ASP A 148 -16.23 0.91 5.04
N ALA A 149 -15.42 -0.16 5.11
CA ALA A 149 -15.74 -1.37 5.85
C ALA A 149 -15.75 -1.15 7.37
N ASP A 150 -14.79 -0.39 7.90
CA ASP A 150 -14.74 -0.03 9.31
C ASP A 150 -15.94 0.85 9.68
N CYS A 151 -16.33 1.79 8.80
CA CYS A 151 -17.53 2.59 9.01
C CYS A 151 -18.82 1.80 8.93
N SER A 152 -18.91 0.82 8.03
CA SER A 152 -20.06 -0.09 7.98
C SER A 152 -20.18 -0.90 9.29
N ARG A 153 -19.06 -1.36 9.85
CA ARG A 153 -19.04 -2.08 11.14
C ARG A 153 -19.43 -1.19 12.33
N ILE A 154 -19.08 0.10 12.29
CA ILE A 154 -19.51 1.09 13.28
C ILE A 154 -21.02 1.30 13.20
N ILE A 155 -21.58 1.44 11.99
CA ILE A 155 -23.03 1.56 11.78
C ILE A 155 -23.77 0.30 12.27
N GLU A 156 -23.17 -0.89 12.07
CA GLU A 156 -23.69 -2.16 12.60
C GLU A 156 -23.44 -2.38 14.10
N GLY A 157 -22.81 -1.42 14.80
CA GLY A 157 -22.62 -1.45 16.25
C GLY A 157 -21.55 -2.43 16.75
N THR A 158 -20.65 -2.90 15.87
CA THR A 158 -19.56 -3.83 16.22
C THR A 158 -18.24 -3.12 16.56
N LEU A 159 -18.13 -1.82 16.29
CA LEU A 159 -16.98 -0.96 16.59
C LEU A 159 -17.46 0.37 17.19
N SER A 160 -16.64 1.00 18.05
CA SER A 160 -16.97 2.28 18.69
C SER A 160 -16.90 3.46 17.70
N ILE A 161 -17.78 4.45 17.89
CA ILE A 161 -18.21 5.49 16.93
C ILE A 161 -17.14 6.53 16.52
N GLU A 162 -15.92 6.50 17.05
CA GLU A 162 -14.97 7.63 16.99
C GLU A 162 -14.32 7.98 15.62
N SER A 163 -14.65 7.36 14.49
CA SER A 163 -13.86 7.56 13.24
C SER A 163 -14.59 7.75 11.90
N CYS A 164 -15.91 7.93 11.90
CA CYS A 164 -16.68 8.07 10.65
C CYS A 164 -17.21 9.48 10.40
N ASP A 165 -16.37 10.49 10.62
CA ASP A 165 -16.59 11.83 10.09
C ASP A 165 -15.59 12.07 8.95
N GLU A 166 -16.10 12.18 7.72
CA GLU A 166 -15.33 12.69 6.56
C GLU A 166 -15.06 14.21 6.65
N ASN A 167 -15.40 14.86 7.77
CA ASN A 167 -15.27 16.32 7.94
C ASN A 167 -14.53 16.68 9.24
N GLY A 168 -13.23 16.86 9.11
CA GLY A 168 -12.38 17.63 10.03
C GLY A 168 -11.42 18.51 9.24
#